data_AF-A0A9E6CJC6-F1
#
_entry.id   AF-A0A9E6CJC6-F1
#
_cell.length_a   1.000
_cell.length_b   1.000
_cell.length_c   1.000
_cell.angle_alpha   90.00
_cell.angle_beta   90.00
_cell.angle_gamma   90.00
#
_symmetry.space_group_name_H-M   'P 1'
#
loop_
_entity.id
_entity.type
_entity.pdbx_description
1 polymer ?
#
loop_
_entity_poly.entity_id
_entity_poly.type
_entity_poly.pdbx_seq_one_letter_code
_entity_poly.pdbx_strand_id
1 'polypeptide(L)'
;MNEIPRAVSRVDEQQIQEDLKKYQDMGIELGASDTRIIKADCLVVQERIRSKCSIPKCAEYGTNLHCPPYSPTVREIQEIVKDYRYGIAVKMAIDPEYTAGSEIQRCYLKGEIDEGRDYLALGKRYKKMFFVISEIESKAFYDGYYLAMGFASGSCKNIFCFKKECQGLMLGKGCRNPLRARPSMESVGFDAFGMASNLGWSVYPIGGKSEPCDVPSASLLGLILIT
;
A
#
# COMPACT_ATOMS: atom_id res chain seq x y z
N MET A 1 16.31 15.51 16.53
CA MET A 1 15.53 16.62 17.12
C MET A 1 14.12 16.48 16.58
N ASN A 2 13.09 16.51 17.41
CA ASN A 2 11.72 16.50 16.90
C ASN A 2 11.47 17.87 16.26
N GLU A 3 11.20 17.89 14.96
CA GLU A 3 10.84 19.12 14.24
C GLU A 3 9.52 19.66 14.80
N ILE A 4 9.40 20.99 14.88
CA ILE A 4 8.18 21.65 15.31
C ILE A 4 7.14 21.49 14.19
N PRO A 5 5.91 21.02 14.47
CA PRO A 5 4.87 20.90 13.46
C PRO A 5 4.58 22.24 12.78
N ARG A 6 4.44 22.24 11.45
CA ARG A 6 4.06 23.43 10.67
C ARG A 6 2.61 23.80 10.99
N ALA A 7 2.37 25.07 11.30
CA ALA A 7 1.02 25.57 11.54
C ALA A 7 0.15 25.40 10.27
N VAL A 8 -1.07 24.87 10.46
CA VAL A 8 -2.00 24.65 9.36
C VAL A 8 -2.43 25.99 8.76
N SER A 9 -2.05 26.18 7.50
CA SER A 9 -2.36 27.37 6.71
C SER A 9 -2.38 26.98 5.24
N ARG A 10 -2.86 27.87 4.37
CA ARG A 10 -2.80 27.63 2.93
C ARG A 10 -1.34 27.56 2.50
N VAL A 11 -0.93 26.40 2.00
CA VAL A 11 0.40 26.18 1.44
C VAL A 11 0.38 26.63 -0.03
N ASP A 12 1.35 27.45 -0.43
CA ASP A 12 1.48 27.86 -1.83
C ASP A 12 2.07 26.74 -2.70
N GLU A 13 1.97 26.91 -4.02
CA GLU A 13 2.39 25.87 -4.96
C GLU A 13 3.89 25.56 -4.87
N GLN A 14 4.73 26.57 -4.64
CA GLN A 14 6.17 26.37 -4.56
C GLN A 14 6.51 25.50 -3.36
N GLN A 15 5.94 25.82 -2.20
CA GLN A 15 6.15 25.06 -0.98
C GLN A 15 5.61 23.63 -1.09
N ILE A 16 4.48 23.41 -1.79
CA ILE A 16 3.97 22.07 -2.09
C ILE A 16 4.97 21.27 -2.91
N GLN A 17 5.55 21.84 -3.97
CA GLN A 17 6.54 21.13 -4.78
C GLN A 17 7.82 20.78 -4.00
N GLU A 18 8.29 21.69 -3.15
CA GLU A 18 9.44 21.44 -2.26
C GLU A 18 9.15 20.31 -1.27
N ASP A 19 7.95 20.29 -0.67
CA ASP A 19 7.54 19.24 0.25
C ASP A 19 7.36 17.89 -0.45
N LEU A 20 6.74 17.86 -1.64
CA LEU A 20 6.61 16.64 -2.43
C LEU A 20 7.97 16.07 -2.81
N LYS A 21 8.94 16.93 -3.16
CA LYS A 21 10.30 16.50 -3.47
C LYS A 21 10.98 15.91 -2.22
N LYS A 22 10.82 16.55 -1.07
CA LYS A 22 11.28 16.03 0.22
C LYS A 22 10.69 14.65 0.54
N TYR A 23 9.39 14.44 0.31
CA TYR A 23 8.74 13.13 0.54
C TYR A 23 9.17 12.06 -0.46
N GLN A 24 9.39 12.44 -1.71
CA GLN A 24 9.97 11.56 -2.71
C GLN A 24 11.34 11.05 -2.24
N ASP A 25 12.24 11.96 -1.86
CA ASP A 25 13.60 11.61 -1.44
C ASP A 25 13.58 10.78 -0.14
N MET A 26 12.74 11.16 0.82
CA MET A 26 12.53 10.42 2.07
C MET A 26 12.12 8.96 1.83
N GLY A 27 11.28 8.67 0.84
CA GLY A 27 10.90 7.28 0.56
C GLY A 27 12.07 6.41 0.13
N ILE A 28 13.03 6.95 -0.64
CA ILE A 28 14.27 6.26 -1.01
C ILE A 28 15.13 6.01 0.23
N GLU A 29 15.32 7.03 1.07
CA GLU A 29 16.08 6.92 2.33
C GLU A 29 15.48 5.86 3.27
N LEU A 30 14.15 5.77 3.30
CA LEU A 30 13.42 4.78 4.08
C LEU A 30 13.41 3.39 3.42
N GLY A 31 14.06 3.19 2.28
CA GLY A 31 14.30 1.89 1.65
C GLY A 31 13.29 1.49 0.56
N ALA A 32 12.57 2.44 -0.04
CA ALA A 32 11.93 2.21 -1.32
C ALA A 32 12.96 2.07 -2.44
N SER A 33 12.62 1.34 -3.50
CA SER A 33 13.47 1.18 -4.68
C SER A 33 13.31 2.33 -5.68
N ASP A 34 12.11 2.90 -5.76
CA ASP A 34 11.83 4.13 -6.51
C ASP A 34 10.62 4.83 -5.86
N THR A 35 10.57 6.15 -5.99
CA THR A 35 9.46 7.00 -5.55
C THR A 35 9.20 8.08 -6.58
N ARG A 36 7.92 8.36 -6.84
CA ARG A 36 7.52 9.34 -7.87
C ARG A 36 6.39 10.22 -7.35
N ILE A 37 6.48 11.50 -7.68
CA ILE A 37 5.36 12.43 -7.54
C ILE A 37 4.37 12.11 -8.65
N ILE A 38 3.09 11.99 -8.32
CA ILE A 38 1.99 11.76 -9.25
C ILE A 38 0.88 12.76 -8.98
N LYS A 39 0.16 13.20 -10.03
CA LYS A 39 -1.05 13.99 -9.85
C LYS A 39 -2.23 13.10 -9.49
N ALA A 40 -3.09 13.56 -8.59
CA ALA A 40 -4.24 12.78 -8.14
C ALA A 40 -5.23 12.49 -9.29
N ASP A 41 -5.35 13.38 -10.27
CA ASP A 41 -6.20 13.22 -11.47
C ASP A 41 -5.76 12.07 -12.40
N CYS A 42 -4.52 11.57 -12.25
CA CYS A 42 -4.00 10.44 -12.99
C CYS A 42 -4.32 9.09 -12.33
N LEU A 43 -4.87 9.10 -11.11
CA LEU A 43 -5.20 7.90 -10.37
C LEU A 43 -6.55 7.32 -10.83
N VAL A 44 -6.52 6.05 -11.22
CA VAL A 44 -7.72 5.33 -11.65
C VAL A 44 -8.25 4.49 -10.50
N VAL A 45 -9.51 4.71 -10.12
CA VAL A 45 -10.20 3.96 -9.07
C VAL A 45 -11.46 3.29 -9.66
N GLN A 46 -11.54 1.96 -9.64
CA GLN A 46 -12.60 1.21 -10.33
C GLN A 46 -13.05 -0.05 -9.59
N GLU A 47 -14.35 -0.36 -9.74
CA GLU A 47 -14.97 -1.56 -9.16
C GLU A 47 -14.36 -2.86 -9.68
N ARG A 48 -13.96 -2.91 -10.96
CA ARG A 48 -13.35 -4.13 -11.52
C ARG A 48 -12.07 -4.55 -10.80
N ILE A 49 -11.36 -3.61 -10.18
CA ILE A 49 -10.13 -3.90 -9.41
C ILE A 49 -10.51 -4.51 -8.08
N ARG A 50 -11.37 -3.83 -7.30
CA ARG A 50 -11.87 -4.35 -6.01
C ARG A 50 -12.61 -5.68 -6.18
N SER A 51 -13.24 -5.91 -7.34
CA SER A 51 -13.90 -7.18 -7.66
C SER A 51 -12.94 -8.37 -7.63
N LYS A 52 -11.64 -8.18 -7.91
CA LYS A 52 -10.63 -9.23 -7.80
C LYS A 52 -10.37 -9.68 -6.36
N CYS A 53 -10.78 -8.91 -5.35
CA CYS A 53 -10.80 -9.37 -3.97
C CYS A 53 -12.00 -10.27 -3.65
N SER A 54 -13.08 -10.19 -4.43
CA SER A 54 -14.36 -10.86 -4.14
C SER A 54 -14.77 -11.94 -5.14
N ILE A 55 -14.19 -11.96 -6.34
CA ILE A 55 -14.58 -12.85 -7.45
C ILE A 55 -13.33 -13.47 -8.14
N PRO A 56 -12.94 -14.70 -7.79
CA PRO A 56 -13.33 -15.40 -6.55
C PRO A 56 -12.77 -14.68 -5.32
N LYS A 57 -13.36 -14.92 -4.14
CA LYS A 57 -12.90 -14.28 -2.90
C LYS A 57 -11.44 -14.63 -2.62
N CYS A 58 -10.63 -13.61 -2.34
CA CYS A 58 -9.27 -13.82 -1.85
C CYS A 58 -9.30 -14.33 -0.41
N ALA A 59 -8.21 -14.96 0.05
CA ALA A 59 -8.14 -15.54 1.40
C ALA A 59 -8.25 -14.50 2.52
N GLU A 60 -7.97 -13.22 2.21
CA GLU A 60 -8.00 -12.11 3.17
C GLU A 60 -9.35 -11.38 3.23
N TYR A 61 -10.26 -11.68 2.29
CA TYR A 61 -11.57 -11.04 2.22
C TYR A 61 -12.35 -11.23 3.52
N GLY A 62 -12.83 -10.13 4.11
CA GLY A 62 -13.61 -10.13 5.35
C GLY A 62 -12.82 -10.47 6.60
N THR A 63 -11.49 -10.55 6.55
CA THR A 63 -10.68 -10.93 7.71
C THR A 63 -10.21 -9.76 8.58
N ASN A 64 -10.28 -8.53 8.05
CA ASN A 64 -9.81 -7.33 8.73
C ASN A 64 -10.47 -6.03 8.21
N LEU A 65 -10.34 -4.94 8.98
CA LEU A 65 -10.91 -3.62 8.67
C LEU A 65 -10.50 -3.04 7.30
N HIS A 66 -9.32 -3.39 6.82
CA HIS A 66 -8.73 -2.81 5.63
C HIS A 66 -8.87 -3.69 4.38
N CYS A 67 -9.58 -4.82 4.50
CA CYS A 67 -9.99 -5.62 3.36
C CYS A 67 -11.52 -5.51 3.14
N PRO A 68 -12.00 -5.66 1.89
CA PRO A 68 -13.44 -5.71 1.63
C PRO A 68 -14.09 -6.86 2.43
N PRO A 69 -15.35 -6.72 2.87
CA PRO A 69 -16.25 -5.60 2.61
C PRO A 69 -16.06 -4.40 3.56
N TYR A 70 -15.15 -4.49 4.53
CA TYR A 70 -14.97 -3.48 5.59
C TYR A 70 -14.13 -2.28 5.17
N SER A 71 -13.23 -2.46 4.19
CA SER A 71 -12.50 -1.34 3.59
C SER A 71 -13.44 -0.33 2.95
N PRO A 72 -13.04 0.95 2.83
CA PRO A 72 -13.79 1.92 2.05
C PRO A 72 -14.18 1.39 0.66
N THR A 73 -15.36 1.77 0.22
CA THR A 73 -15.89 1.45 -1.09
C THR A 73 -15.16 2.23 -2.18
N VAL A 74 -15.21 1.71 -3.41
CA VAL A 74 -14.65 2.40 -4.58
C VAL A 74 -15.27 3.78 -4.73
N ARG A 75 -16.59 3.90 -4.53
CA ARG A 75 -17.30 5.18 -4.59
C ARG A 75 -16.80 6.18 -3.55
N GLU A 76 -16.64 5.76 -2.29
CA GLU A 76 -16.08 6.63 -1.25
C GLU A 76 -14.67 7.10 -1.62
N ILE A 77 -13.85 6.21 -2.16
CA ILE A 77 -12.46 6.52 -2.52
C ILE A 77 -12.39 7.44 -3.75
N GLN A 78 -13.31 7.28 -4.71
CA GLN A 78 -13.45 8.21 -5.83
C GLN A 78 -13.80 9.63 -5.37
N GLU A 79 -14.64 9.78 -4.34
CA GLU A 79 -14.92 11.11 -3.77
C GLU A 79 -13.72 11.65 -3.00
N ILE A 80 -13.10 10.83 -2.15
CA ILE A 80 -11.90 11.21 -1.37
C ILE A 80 -10.79 11.70 -2.29
N VAL A 81 -10.48 10.99 -3.37
CA VAL A 81 -9.36 11.34 -4.28
C VAL A 81 -9.54 12.72 -4.94
N LYS A 82 -10.78 13.19 -5.16
CA LYS A 82 -11.04 14.51 -5.76
C LYS A 82 -10.57 15.68 -4.88
N ASP A 83 -10.47 15.45 -3.57
CA ASP A 83 -10.01 16.46 -2.62
C ASP A 83 -8.49 16.54 -2.54
N TYR A 84 -7.76 15.69 -3.29
CA TYR A 84 -6.30 15.72 -3.34
C TYR A 84 -5.78 16.23 -4.68
N ARG A 85 -4.59 16.85 -4.65
CA ARG A 85 -3.93 17.36 -5.86
C ARG A 85 -2.78 16.47 -6.30
N TYR A 86 -2.06 15.89 -5.34
CA TYR A 86 -0.85 15.12 -5.59
C TYR A 86 -0.84 13.82 -4.79
N GLY A 87 0.10 12.96 -5.15
CA GLY A 87 0.50 11.85 -4.32
C GLY A 87 1.96 11.49 -4.51
N ILE A 88 2.46 10.67 -3.59
CA ILE A 88 3.76 10.03 -3.65
C ILE A 88 3.53 8.55 -3.89
N ALA A 89 3.84 8.09 -5.10
CA ALA A 89 3.86 6.68 -5.44
C ALA A 89 5.18 6.07 -4.96
N VAL A 90 5.10 4.89 -4.34
CA VAL A 90 6.23 4.17 -3.76
C VAL A 90 6.33 2.80 -4.41
N LYS A 91 7.51 2.44 -4.92
CA LYS A 91 7.83 1.12 -5.44
C LYS A 91 8.90 0.46 -4.59
N MET A 92 8.69 -0.81 -4.25
CA MET A 92 9.70 -1.64 -3.59
C MET A 92 9.91 -2.90 -4.41
N ALA A 93 11.10 -3.03 -5.00
CA ALA A 93 11.50 -4.23 -5.71
C ALA A 93 11.70 -5.37 -4.69
N ILE A 94 11.20 -6.54 -5.07
CA ILE A 94 11.39 -7.77 -4.31
C ILE A 94 11.89 -8.85 -5.27
N ASP A 95 12.65 -9.79 -4.73
CA ASP A 95 13.08 -10.95 -5.50
C ASP A 95 11.85 -11.80 -5.88
N PRO A 96 11.66 -12.17 -7.16
CA PRO A 96 10.63 -13.12 -7.57
C PRO A 96 10.63 -14.42 -6.76
N GLU A 97 11.78 -14.86 -6.25
CA GLU A 97 11.90 -16.02 -5.35
C GLU A 97 11.07 -15.89 -4.06
N TYR A 98 10.61 -14.69 -3.70
CA TYR A 98 9.74 -14.53 -2.53
C TYR A 98 8.25 -14.59 -2.87
N THR A 99 7.87 -14.49 -4.14
CA THR A 99 6.45 -14.28 -4.53
C THR A 99 5.95 -15.20 -5.63
N ALA A 100 6.84 -15.77 -6.43
CA ALA A 100 6.55 -16.75 -7.45
C ALA A 100 6.90 -18.16 -6.97
N GLY A 101 6.21 -19.17 -7.49
CA GLY A 101 6.37 -20.57 -7.16
C GLY A 101 5.03 -21.26 -6.91
N SER A 102 4.83 -22.40 -7.56
CA SER A 102 3.64 -23.24 -7.41
C SER A 102 3.36 -23.65 -5.95
N GLU A 103 4.39 -23.86 -5.14
CA GLU A 103 4.26 -24.22 -3.73
C GLU A 103 3.73 -23.06 -2.86
N ILE A 104 4.15 -21.81 -3.14
CA ILE A 104 3.61 -20.62 -2.45
C ILE A 104 2.10 -20.55 -2.64
N GLN A 105 1.63 -20.79 -3.87
CA GLN A 105 0.20 -20.78 -4.16
C GLN A 105 -0.53 -21.90 -3.41
N ARG A 106 0.04 -23.12 -3.36
CA ARG A 106 -0.53 -24.24 -2.61
C ARG A 106 -0.68 -23.88 -1.13
N CYS A 107 0.39 -23.39 -0.52
CA CYS A 107 0.41 -23.00 0.88
C CYS A 107 -0.57 -21.86 1.17
N TYR A 108 -0.58 -20.82 0.33
CA TYR A 108 -1.51 -19.69 0.46
C TYR A 108 -2.98 -20.16 0.42
N LEU A 109 -3.34 -21.04 -0.53
CA LEU A 109 -4.71 -21.56 -0.65
C LEU A 109 -5.12 -22.44 0.53
N LYS A 110 -4.17 -23.14 1.15
CA LYS A 110 -4.41 -24.00 2.33
C LYS A 110 -4.27 -23.26 3.67
N GLY A 111 -3.83 -21.99 3.65
CA GLY A 111 -3.46 -21.27 4.87
C GLY A 111 -2.24 -21.88 5.59
N GLU A 112 -1.41 -22.62 4.85
CA GLU A 112 -0.17 -23.22 5.32
C GLU A 112 1.00 -22.24 5.14
N ILE A 113 2.09 -22.48 5.86
CA ILE A 113 3.36 -21.78 5.64
C ILE A 113 4.18 -22.64 4.69
N ASP A 114 4.76 -22.03 3.65
CA ASP A 114 5.76 -22.69 2.82
C ASP A 114 7.09 -22.72 3.59
N GLU A 115 7.43 -23.88 4.18
CA GLU A 115 8.66 -24.07 4.95
C GLU A 115 9.93 -24.04 4.07
N GLY A 116 9.77 -24.20 2.75
CA GLY A 116 10.86 -24.17 1.78
C GLY A 116 11.30 -22.76 1.36
N ARG A 117 10.54 -21.72 1.73
CA ARG A 117 10.83 -20.33 1.35
C ARG A 117 10.98 -19.40 2.55
N ASP A 118 11.73 -18.31 2.32
CA ASP A 118 11.94 -17.27 3.33
C ASP A 118 10.71 -16.34 3.45
N TYR A 119 9.62 -16.87 4.02
CA TYR A 119 8.41 -16.10 4.32
C TYR A 119 8.70 -14.90 5.25
N LEU A 120 9.73 -15.00 6.10
CA LEU A 120 10.17 -13.90 6.95
C LEU A 120 10.76 -12.75 6.11
N ALA A 121 11.52 -13.03 5.06
CA ALA A 121 12.00 -12.02 4.13
C ALA A 121 10.84 -11.31 3.43
N LEU A 122 9.86 -12.06 2.89
CA LEU A 122 8.68 -11.45 2.27
C LEU A 122 7.91 -10.57 3.27
N GLY A 123 7.64 -11.10 4.47
CA GLY A 123 6.97 -10.37 5.54
C GLY A 123 7.72 -9.08 5.95
N LYS A 124 9.06 -9.13 5.98
CA LYS A 124 9.90 -7.93 6.21
C LYS A 124 9.73 -6.89 5.10
N ARG A 125 9.62 -7.28 3.83
CA ARG A 125 9.39 -6.35 2.70
C ARG A 125 8.02 -5.67 2.81
N TYR A 126 6.96 -6.44 3.07
CA TYR A 126 5.64 -5.85 3.33
C TYR A 126 5.66 -4.93 4.55
N LYS A 127 6.24 -5.36 5.67
CA LYS A 127 6.38 -4.52 6.88
C LYS A 127 7.15 -3.23 6.59
N LYS A 128 8.18 -3.28 5.74
CA LYS A 128 8.94 -2.12 5.30
C LYS A 128 8.10 -1.20 4.41
N MET A 129 7.28 -1.74 3.51
CA MET A 129 6.32 -0.95 2.73
C MET A 129 5.36 -0.18 3.63
N PHE A 130 4.69 -0.86 4.58
CA PHE A 130 3.81 -0.19 5.54
C PHE A 130 4.54 0.90 6.34
N PHE A 131 5.79 0.63 6.76
CA PHE A 131 6.62 1.61 7.45
C PHE A 131 6.90 2.85 6.57
N VAL A 132 7.36 2.68 5.34
CA VAL A 132 7.62 3.80 4.42
C VAL A 132 6.37 4.65 4.23
N ILE A 133 5.21 4.02 3.97
CA ILE A 133 3.94 4.72 3.82
C ILE A 133 3.58 5.51 5.08
N SER A 134 3.63 4.89 6.26
CA SER A 134 3.25 5.55 7.52
C SER A 134 4.19 6.67 7.92
N GLU A 135 5.49 6.55 7.63
CA GLU A 135 6.47 7.59 7.98
C GLU A 135 6.34 8.81 7.06
N ILE A 136 6.14 8.62 5.75
CA ILE A 136 5.88 9.73 4.82
C ILE A 136 4.56 10.42 5.16
N GLU A 137 3.50 9.66 5.42
CA GLU A 137 2.20 10.19 5.83
C GLU A 137 2.30 10.98 7.15
N SER A 138 3.03 10.45 8.14
CA SER A 138 3.30 11.14 9.41
C SER A 138 4.08 12.44 9.19
N LYS A 139 5.11 12.41 8.36
CA LYS A 139 5.89 13.61 8.04
C LYS A 139 5.04 14.65 7.32
N ALA A 140 4.23 14.25 6.33
CA ALA A 140 3.29 15.14 5.66
C ALA A 140 2.28 15.76 6.65
N PHE A 141 1.73 14.95 7.56
CA PHE A 141 0.85 15.42 8.63
C PHE A 141 1.51 16.53 9.49
N TYR A 142 2.75 16.31 9.95
CA TYR A 142 3.47 17.32 10.75
C TYR A 142 3.92 18.53 9.96
N ASP A 143 4.06 18.39 8.64
CA ASP A 143 4.24 19.50 7.73
C ASP A 143 2.88 20.18 7.42
N GLY A 144 1.81 19.95 8.16
CA GLY A 144 0.55 20.68 7.97
C GLY A 144 -0.35 20.15 6.85
N TYR A 145 0.05 19.07 6.16
CA TYR A 145 -0.84 18.28 5.30
C TYR A 145 -1.63 17.29 6.18
N TYR A 146 -2.43 17.82 7.12
CA TYR A 146 -3.07 17.06 8.19
C TYR A 146 -4.10 16.02 7.71
N LEU A 147 -4.46 16.05 6.43
CA LEU A 147 -5.33 15.09 5.76
C LEU A 147 -4.57 14.12 4.84
N ALA A 148 -3.23 14.10 4.87
CA ALA A 148 -2.45 13.13 4.09
C ALA A 148 -2.93 11.69 4.36
N MET A 149 -3.05 10.89 3.31
CA MET A 149 -3.68 9.56 3.40
C MET A 149 -2.85 8.49 2.69
N GLY A 150 -2.40 7.49 3.46
CA GLY A 150 -1.58 6.39 2.97
C GLY A 150 -2.36 5.15 2.52
N PHE A 151 -1.87 4.49 1.48
CA PHE A 151 -2.30 3.19 0.96
C PHE A 151 -1.07 2.32 0.74
N ALA A 152 -1.11 1.10 1.27
CA ALA A 152 0.03 0.18 1.24
C ALA A 152 -0.17 -0.94 0.22
N SER A 153 0.55 -2.06 0.42
CA SER A 153 0.46 -3.28 -0.40
C SER A 153 0.03 -4.44 0.47
N GLY A 154 -0.96 -5.23 0.03
CA GLY A 154 -1.40 -6.45 0.72
C GLY A 154 -2.11 -6.25 2.07
N SER A 155 -2.36 -7.36 2.77
CA SER A 155 -3.15 -7.39 4.01
C SER A 155 -2.34 -6.97 5.24
N CYS A 156 -2.75 -5.88 5.90
CA CYS A 156 -2.11 -5.44 7.15
C CYS A 156 -2.24 -6.48 8.28
N LYS A 157 -3.28 -7.33 8.25
CA LYS A 157 -3.50 -8.37 9.26
C LYS A 157 -2.40 -9.42 9.20
N ASN A 158 -2.02 -9.87 8.00
CA ASN A 158 -0.94 -10.85 7.85
C ASN A 158 0.41 -10.32 8.33
N ILE A 159 0.61 -9.00 8.29
CA ILE A 159 1.86 -8.37 8.69
C ILE A 159 1.91 -8.06 10.19
N PHE A 160 0.83 -7.50 10.76
CA PHE A 160 0.84 -6.98 12.13
C PHE A 160 0.04 -7.81 13.14
N CYS A 161 -0.87 -8.66 12.67
CA CYS A 161 -1.80 -9.43 13.49
C CYS A 161 -1.85 -10.89 13.02
N PHE A 162 -0.71 -11.43 12.56
CA PHE A 162 -0.62 -12.80 12.05
C PHE A 162 -1.23 -13.78 13.05
N LYS A 163 -2.10 -14.68 12.56
CA LYS A 163 -2.89 -15.66 13.36
C LYS A 163 -3.79 -15.06 14.45
N LYS A 164 -3.98 -13.73 14.51
CA LYS A 164 -4.90 -13.07 15.43
C LYS A 164 -6.10 -12.52 14.68
N GLU A 165 -7.27 -12.56 15.32
CA GLU A 165 -8.44 -11.86 14.80
C GLU A 165 -8.21 -10.34 14.74
N CYS A 166 -8.85 -9.69 13.77
CA CYS A 166 -8.78 -8.25 13.65
C CYS A 166 -9.61 -7.60 14.76
N GLN A 167 -8.93 -7.06 15.77
CA GLN A 167 -9.58 -6.30 16.85
C GLN A 167 -10.41 -5.12 16.34
N GLY A 168 -10.02 -4.56 15.19
CA GLY A 168 -10.74 -3.47 14.58
C GLY A 168 -12.17 -3.83 14.14
N LEU A 169 -12.46 -5.12 13.93
CA LEU A 169 -13.81 -5.60 13.65
C LEU A 169 -14.65 -5.81 14.93
N MET A 170 -14.03 -5.73 16.11
CA MET A 170 -14.72 -5.85 17.39
C MET A 170 -15.24 -4.47 17.82
N LEU A 171 -16.54 -4.40 18.10
CA LEU A 171 -17.22 -3.16 18.48
C LEU A 171 -16.51 -2.50 19.69
N GLY A 172 -16.14 -1.23 19.51
CA GLY A 172 -15.53 -0.40 20.57
C GLY A 172 -14.05 -0.69 20.89
N LYS A 173 -13.35 -1.56 20.15
CA LYS A 173 -11.95 -1.92 20.47
C LYS A 173 -10.87 -1.25 19.61
N GLY A 174 -11.22 -0.73 18.42
CA GLY A 174 -10.28 -0.09 17.51
C GLY A 174 -9.16 -1.00 16.98
N CYS A 175 -8.33 -0.47 16.08
CA CYS A 175 -7.18 -1.21 15.53
C CYS A 175 -6.03 -1.28 16.55
N ARG A 176 -5.30 -2.41 16.60
CA ARG A 176 -4.06 -2.54 17.40
C ARG A 176 -2.88 -1.76 16.83
N ASN A 177 -2.95 -1.37 15.55
CA ASN A 177 -1.89 -0.72 14.81
C ASN A 177 -2.41 0.54 14.08
N PRO A 178 -3.08 1.48 14.75
CA PRO A 178 -3.80 2.57 14.08
C PRO A 178 -2.88 3.52 13.29
N LEU A 179 -1.61 3.66 13.73
CA LEU A 179 -0.62 4.52 13.08
C LEU A 179 0.16 3.82 11.95
N ARG A 180 -0.13 2.56 11.64
CA ARG A 180 0.61 1.76 10.63
C ARG A 180 -0.27 0.99 9.67
N ALA A 181 -1.41 0.48 10.15
CA ALA A 181 -2.32 -0.29 9.31
C ALA A 181 -2.97 0.64 8.29
N ARG A 182 -2.90 0.25 7.01
CA ARG A 182 -3.53 0.94 5.88
C ARG A 182 -4.20 -0.07 4.96
N PRO A 183 -5.26 0.31 4.24
CA PRO A 183 -5.74 -0.47 3.11
C PRO A 183 -4.66 -0.60 2.05
N SER A 184 -4.69 -1.74 1.34
CA SER A 184 -3.92 -1.85 0.11
C SER A 184 -4.63 -1.14 -1.03
N MET A 185 -3.88 -0.68 -2.03
CA MET A 185 -4.45 0.01 -3.19
C MET A 185 -5.59 -0.78 -3.86
N GLU A 186 -5.42 -2.10 -4.05
CA GLU A 186 -6.41 -2.96 -4.67
C GLU A 186 -7.66 -3.18 -3.81
N SER A 187 -7.53 -3.14 -2.48
CA SER A 187 -8.65 -3.32 -1.54
C SER A 187 -9.70 -2.19 -1.61
N VAL A 188 -9.28 -1.04 -2.14
CA VAL A 188 -10.08 0.18 -2.30
C VAL A 188 -10.28 0.56 -3.78
N GLY A 189 -9.72 -0.22 -4.71
CA GLY A 189 -9.99 -0.11 -6.14
C GLY A 189 -9.01 0.70 -6.96
N PHE A 190 -7.85 1.11 -6.43
CA PHE A 190 -6.80 1.78 -7.21
C PHE A 190 -6.13 0.84 -8.22
N ASP A 191 -5.95 1.30 -9.45
CA ASP A 191 -5.23 0.57 -10.50
C ASP A 191 -3.72 0.67 -10.29
N ALA A 192 -3.19 -0.14 -9.36
CA ALA A 192 -1.77 -0.15 -9.03
C ALA A 192 -0.88 -0.47 -10.24
N PHE A 193 -1.32 -1.37 -11.13
CA PHE A 193 -0.57 -1.77 -12.31
C PHE A 193 -0.57 -0.67 -13.38
N GLY A 194 -1.75 -0.10 -13.67
CA GLY A 194 -1.88 1.04 -14.58
C GLY A 194 -1.07 2.25 -14.09
N MET A 195 -1.15 2.55 -12.79
CA MET A 195 -0.35 3.60 -12.16
C MET A 195 1.15 3.36 -12.34
N ALA A 196 1.65 2.15 -12.02
CA ALA A 196 3.05 1.82 -12.17
C ALA A 196 3.52 1.94 -13.63
N SER A 197 2.73 1.41 -14.58
CA SER A 197 3.04 1.52 -16.00
C SER A 197 3.11 2.98 -16.48
N ASN A 198 2.18 3.84 -16.04
CA ASN A 198 2.16 5.26 -16.39
C ASN A 198 3.35 6.03 -15.82
N LEU A 199 3.92 5.55 -14.70
CA LEU A 199 5.14 6.09 -14.10
C LEU A 199 6.43 5.55 -14.73
N GLY A 200 6.32 4.70 -15.76
CA GLY A 200 7.46 4.06 -16.42
C GLY A 200 8.08 2.90 -15.62
N TRP A 201 7.37 2.39 -14.61
CA TRP A 201 7.81 1.22 -13.87
C TRP A 201 7.38 -0.06 -14.57
N SER A 202 8.34 -0.95 -14.85
CA SER A 202 8.04 -2.34 -15.15
C SER A 202 7.36 -2.99 -13.94
N VAL A 203 6.20 -3.60 -14.18
CA VAL A 203 5.40 -4.34 -13.22
C VAL A 203 4.86 -5.60 -13.91
N TYR A 204 4.91 -6.73 -13.23
CA TYR A 204 4.56 -8.04 -13.81
C TYR A 204 3.51 -8.72 -12.92
N PRO A 205 2.39 -9.19 -13.48
CA PRO A 205 1.43 -9.99 -12.73
C PRO A 205 2.06 -11.31 -12.30
N ILE A 206 2.02 -11.62 -11.00
CA ILE A 206 2.53 -12.88 -10.44
C ILE A 206 1.33 -13.69 -9.98
N GLY A 207 1.10 -14.81 -10.64
CA GLY A 207 -0.02 -15.71 -10.36
C GLY A 207 0.47 -17.08 -9.89
N GLY A 208 -0.47 -17.95 -9.53
CA GLY A 208 -0.16 -19.24 -8.93
C GLY A 208 0.57 -20.27 -9.83
N LYS A 209 0.79 -19.95 -11.11
CA LYS A 209 1.60 -20.75 -12.05
C LYS A 209 2.93 -20.07 -12.41
N SER A 210 3.18 -18.87 -11.89
CA SER A 210 4.43 -18.16 -12.14
C SER A 210 5.54 -18.88 -11.37
N GLU A 211 6.61 -19.25 -12.07
CA GLU A 211 7.84 -19.70 -11.44
C GLU A 211 8.84 -18.53 -11.39
N PRO A 212 9.76 -18.47 -10.40
CA PRO A 212 10.67 -17.36 -10.24
C PRO A 212 11.49 -17.02 -11.50
N CYS A 213 11.92 -18.04 -12.25
CA CYS A 213 12.69 -17.87 -13.48
C CYS A 213 11.91 -17.18 -14.62
N ASP A 214 10.58 -17.21 -14.57
CA ASP A 214 9.70 -16.65 -15.59
C ASP A 214 9.25 -15.22 -15.27
N VAL A 215 9.58 -14.71 -14.08
CA VAL A 215 9.16 -13.40 -13.59
C VAL A 215 10.35 -12.44 -13.61
N PRO A 216 10.42 -11.48 -14.54
CA PRO A 216 11.59 -10.60 -14.66
C PRO A 216 11.81 -9.70 -13.43
N SER A 217 10.74 -9.31 -12.75
CA SER A 217 10.82 -8.60 -11.47
C SER A 217 9.49 -8.67 -10.72
N ALA A 218 9.57 -8.61 -9.40
CA ALA A 218 8.42 -8.50 -8.52
C ALA A 218 8.46 -7.14 -7.79
N SER A 219 7.28 -6.58 -7.47
CA SER A 219 7.22 -5.27 -6.82
C SER A 219 6.02 -5.15 -5.90
N LEU A 220 6.25 -4.52 -4.74
CA LEU A 220 5.20 -3.96 -3.90
C LEU A 220 5.02 -2.49 -4.28
N LEU A 221 3.78 -2.03 -4.28
CA LEU A 221 3.43 -0.66 -4.61
C LEU A 221 2.64 -0.03 -3.45
N GLY A 222 2.85 1.25 -3.22
CA GLY A 222 2.07 2.04 -2.27
C GLY A 222 1.88 3.48 -2.76
N LEU A 223 1.03 4.22 -2.08
CA LEU A 223 0.61 5.56 -2.45
C LEU A 223 0.32 6.39 -1.20
N ILE A 224 0.75 7.65 -1.18
CA ILE A 224 0.31 8.63 -0.19
C ILE A 224 -0.35 9.78 -0.95
N LEU A 225 -1.58 10.14 -0.61
CA LEU A 225 -2.27 11.32 -1.16
C LEU A 225 -1.95 12.57 -0.32
N ILE A 226 -1.70 13.71 -0.99
CA ILE A 226 -1.26 14.97 -0.39
C ILE A 226 -1.94 16.16 -1.09
N THR A 227 -2.36 17.17 -0.31
CA THR A 227 -2.93 18.43 -0.83
C THR A 227 -2.70 19.61 0.09
#